data_AF-A0AA39FHT4-F1
#
_entry.id   AF-A0AA39FHT4-F1
#
_cell.length_a   1.000
_cell.length_b   1.000
_cell.length_c   1.000
_cell.angle_alpha   90.00
_cell.angle_beta   90.00
_cell.angle_gamma   90.00
#
_symmetry.space_group_name_H-M   'P 1'
#
loop_
_entity.id
_entity.type
_entity.pdbx_description
1 polymer ?
#
loop_
_entity_poly.entity_id
_entity_poly.type
_entity_poly.pdbx_seq_one_letter_code
_entity_poly.pdbx_strand_id
1 'polypeptide(L)'
;MARVQRFCVFCSKKSGNLINFTETNLAKCNGLLSLRKENNLAGKNTVLPKKVNDFELYHSKCYGKFTALPPKYRYRKEKIKESKVSTLLAKENHQEMISNAKTTEDISVSTEECVQTKCDGNVQQKKQLNESVCIFCDKKRKKIKGSEEKLRVFNEETINKLESSAVQLDDLNFLNKVNIFRQNSHIHYHSACQRKFEYKLRCKVSAQREETEWHRVRNINKKAYEEVCQFVSENIIKNQQPFSLSFLRTLFMKNIQEKNKLEYSYIKPYQLENRLKREFQKKIAIVQIDNKKIVKPYDDSLLPSDILKIAKNDQ
;
A
#
# COMPACT_ATOMS: atom_id res chain seq x y z
N MET A 1 20.23 46.85 10.57
CA MET A 1 19.97 45.48 11.07
C MET A 1 20.15 44.50 9.92
N ALA A 2 21.11 43.58 10.02
CA ALA A 2 21.37 42.60 8.96
C ALA A 2 20.14 41.68 8.78
N ARG A 3 19.61 41.57 7.55
CA ARG A 3 18.51 40.64 7.24
C ARG A 3 19.01 39.21 7.38
N VAL A 4 18.61 38.52 8.45
CA VAL A 4 18.90 37.10 8.64
C VAL A 4 18.24 36.32 7.50
N GLN A 5 19.05 35.60 6.73
CA GLN A 5 18.57 34.87 5.56
C GLN A 5 17.82 33.61 5.97
N ARG A 6 16.62 33.42 5.39
CA ARG A 6 15.78 32.24 5.59
C ARG A 6 16.30 31.05 4.79
N PHE A 7 16.32 29.85 5.37
CA PHE A 7 16.75 28.63 4.68
C PHE A 7 16.07 27.38 5.24
N CYS A 8 16.11 26.29 4.45
CA CYS A 8 15.61 24.99 4.87
C CYS A 8 16.67 24.20 5.65
N VAL A 9 16.38 23.79 6.87
CA VAL A 9 17.33 23.05 7.75
C VAL A 9 17.72 21.66 7.22
N PHE A 10 16.96 21.10 6.30
CA PHE A 10 17.19 19.74 5.78
C PHE A 10 18.01 19.70 4.48
N CYS A 11 17.97 20.76 3.68
CA CYS A 11 18.65 20.79 2.37
C CYS A 11 19.48 22.05 2.15
N SER A 12 19.51 22.97 3.12
CA SER A 12 20.24 24.24 3.11
C SER A 12 19.87 25.20 1.97
N LYS A 13 18.80 24.90 1.21
CA LYS A 13 18.31 25.76 0.12
C LYS A 13 17.45 26.89 0.68
N LYS A 14 17.62 28.07 0.08
CA LYS A 14 16.86 29.31 0.39
C LYS A 14 15.65 29.50 -0.54
N SER A 15 15.61 28.78 -1.66
CA SER A 15 14.56 28.88 -2.67
C SER A 15 13.35 27.99 -2.36
N GLY A 16 12.18 28.37 -2.88
CA GLY A 16 10.93 27.64 -2.73
C GLY A 16 10.11 28.02 -1.49
N ASN A 17 8.93 27.40 -1.34
CA ASN A 17 8.02 27.69 -0.24
C ASN A 17 8.53 27.07 1.07
N LEU A 18 9.02 27.93 1.97
CA LEU A 18 9.55 27.59 3.29
C LEU A 18 8.46 27.73 4.36
N ILE A 19 8.40 26.77 5.28
CA ILE A 19 7.38 26.67 6.33
C ILE A 19 8.06 26.78 7.70
N ASN A 20 7.44 27.55 8.60
CA ASN A 20 7.89 27.68 9.98
C ASN A 20 7.65 26.39 10.76
N PHE A 21 8.58 26.06 11.66
CA PHE A 21 8.34 25.01 12.65
C PHE A 21 7.21 25.44 13.60
N THR A 22 6.37 24.48 13.97
CA THR A 22 5.58 24.56 15.20
C THR A 22 6.34 23.84 16.31
N GLU A 23 6.06 24.14 17.57
CA GLU A 23 6.66 23.43 18.70
C GLU A 23 6.45 21.92 18.61
N THR A 24 5.25 21.50 18.22
CA THR A 24 4.88 20.10 18.01
C THR A 24 5.71 19.43 16.91
N ASN A 25 5.93 20.12 15.79
CA ASN A 25 6.72 19.59 14.68
C ASN A 25 8.21 19.53 15.02
N LEU A 26 8.73 20.54 15.72
CA LEU A 26 10.11 20.59 16.14
C LEU A 26 10.42 19.49 17.18
N ALA A 27 9.56 19.32 18.18
CA ALA A 27 9.68 18.24 19.17
C ALA A 27 9.67 16.85 18.50
N LYS A 28 8.78 16.65 17.52
CA LYS A 28 8.74 15.41 16.72
C LYS A 28 10.02 15.19 15.91
N CYS A 29 10.56 16.24 15.31
CA CYS A 29 11.83 16.16 14.57
C CYS A 29 13.00 15.82 15.50
N ASN A 30 13.06 16.42 16.70
CA ASN A 30 14.08 16.11 17.70
C ASN A 30 14.02 14.64 18.16
N GLY A 31 12.83 14.11 18.45
CA GLY A 31 12.67 12.70 18.79
C GLY A 31 13.10 11.75 17.66
N LEU A 32 12.86 12.13 16.41
CA LEU A 32 13.31 11.37 15.25
C LEU A 32 14.81 11.49 15.00
N LEU A 33 15.42 12.64 15.29
CA LEU A 33 16.84 12.84 15.17
C LEU A 33 17.62 11.92 16.12
N SER A 34 17.17 11.77 17.36
CA SER A 34 17.77 10.83 18.32
C SER A 34 17.73 9.39 17.80
N LEU A 35 16.56 8.94 17.32
CA LEU A 35 16.41 7.60 16.74
C LEU A 35 17.30 7.40 15.51
N ARG A 36 17.40 8.42 14.64
CA ARG A 36 18.25 8.37 13.44
C ARG A 36 19.74 8.32 13.81
N LYS A 37 20.17 9.03 14.86
CA LYS A 37 21.55 8.97 15.39
C LYS A 37 21.88 7.59 15.95
N GLU A 38 21.04 7.07 16.84
CA GLU A 38 21.20 5.74 17.45
C GLU A 38 21.31 4.61 16.41
N ASN A 39 20.58 4.72 15.30
CA ASN A 39 20.47 3.67 14.30
C ASN A 39 21.26 3.97 13.00
N ASN A 40 22.13 4.98 13.02
CA ASN A 40 22.96 5.38 11.89
C ASN A 40 22.18 5.59 10.57
N LEU A 41 21.02 6.26 10.65
CA LEU A 41 20.14 6.47 9.50
C LEU A 41 20.45 7.78 8.76
N ALA A 42 20.02 7.87 7.49
CA ALA A 42 20.13 9.10 6.70
C ALA A 42 19.53 10.30 7.45
N GLY A 43 20.21 11.46 7.43
CA GLY A 43 19.78 12.64 8.19
C GLY A 43 20.15 12.64 9.68
N LYS A 44 20.96 11.67 10.16
CA LYS A 44 21.50 11.67 11.54
C LYS A 44 22.31 12.92 11.91
N ASN A 45 22.91 13.58 10.92
CA ASN A 45 23.75 14.77 11.09
C ASN A 45 22.98 16.08 10.89
N THR A 46 21.65 16.03 10.74
CA THR A 46 20.84 17.25 10.59
C THR A 46 20.88 18.06 11.88
N VAL A 47 21.20 19.35 11.76
CA VAL A 47 21.13 20.33 12.85
C VAL A 47 19.74 20.94 12.85
N LEU A 48 19.00 20.71 13.91
CA LEU A 48 17.66 21.27 14.12
C LEU A 48 17.74 22.50 15.02
N PRO A 49 16.84 23.48 14.84
CA PRO A 49 16.81 24.67 15.67
C PRO A 49 16.45 24.31 17.12
N LYS A 50 17.06 24.99 18.10
CA LYS A 50 16.76 24.77 19.52
C LYS A 50 15.36 25.26 19.92
N LYS A 51 14.88 26.30 19.24
CA LYS A 51 13.57 26.93 19.44
C LYS A 51 12.98 27.29 18.08
N VAL A 52 11.67 27.44 18.01
CA VAL A 52 11.01 27.93 16.79
C VAL A 52 11.51 29.35 16.49
N ASN A 53 11.88 29.60 15.24
CA ASN A 53 12.28 30.92 14.75
C ASN A 53 11.90 31.09 13.27
N ASP A 54 12.08 32.30 12.76
CA ASP A 54 11.59 32.70 11.43
C ASP A 54 12.62 32.53 10.29
N PHE A 55 13.77 31.93 10.56
CA PHE A 55 14.87 31.80 9.59
C PHE A 55 15.35 30.36 9.38
N GLU A 56 15.26 29.50 10.38
CA GLU A 56 15.50 28.04 10.29
C GLU A 56 14.20 27.32 9.98
N LEU A 57 13.87 27.25 8.69
CA LEU A 57 12.58 26.80 8.17
C LEU A 57 12.70 25.41 7.52
N TYR A 58 11.63 24.92 6.91
CA TYR A 58 11.68 23.68 6.13
C TYR A 58 10.78 23.69 4.88
N HIS A 59 11.15 22.91 3.88
CA HIS A 59 10.23 22.53 2.79
C HIS A 59 9.37 21.34 3.22
N SER A 60 8.08 21.35 2.88
CA SER A 60 7.17 20.23 3.15
C SER A 60 7.72 18.87 2.67
N LYS A 61 8.30 18.83 1.46
CA LYS A 61 8.93 17.62 0.91
C LYS A 61 10.14 17.15 1.74
N CYS A 62 10.96 18.08 2.22
CA CYS A 62 12.14 17.77 3.03
C CYS A 62 11.74 17.25 4.40
N TYR A 63 10.75 17.87 5.04
CA TYR A 63 10.17 17.39 6.30
C TYR A 63 9.57 15.99 6.13
N GLY A 64 8.85 15.72 5.04
CA GLY A 64 8.33 14.38 4.73
C GLY A 64 9.44 13.33 4.64
N LYS A 65 10.54 13.63 3.90
CA LYS A 65 11.70 12.72 3.80
C LYS A 65 12.38 12.48 5.15
N PHE A 66 12.58 13.54 5.94
CA PHE A 66 13.20 13.42 7.27
C PHE A 66 12.31 12.69 8.27
N THR A 67 10.98 12.82 8.17
CA THR A 67 10.05 12.16 9.10
C THR A 67 9.72 10.72 8.73
N ALA A 68 10.00 10.31 7.49
CA ALA A 68 9.78 8.95 7.01
C ALA A 68 10.82 7.95 7.58
N LEU A 69 10.35 6.97 8.34
CA LEU A 69 11.18 5.87 8.86
C LEU A 69 11.02 4.59 8.03
N PRO A 70 12.09 3.79 7.86
CA PRO A 70 12.00 2.43 7.36
C PRO A 70 11.03 1.57 8.20
N PRO A 71 10.34 0.58 7.60
CA PRO A 71 9.33 -0.25 8.30
C PRO A 71 9.81 -0.83 9.63
N LYS A 72 11.06 -1.30 9.70
CA LYS A 72 11.68 -1.85 10.92
C LYS A 72 11.69 -0.91 12.13
N TYR A 73 11.62 0.41 11.93
CA TYR A 73 11.63 1.40 13.01
C TYR A 73 10.26 2.05 13.26
N ARG A 74 9.22 1.66 12.51
CA ARG A 74 7.87 2.21 12.70
C ARG A 74 7.22 1.67 13.97
N TYR A 75 7.41 0.38 14.27
CA TYR A 75 6.84 -0.30 15.45
C TYR A 75 7.38 0.19 16.79
N ARG A 76 8.65 0.61 16.87
CA ARG A 76 9.25 1.14 18.11
C ARG A 76 8.60 2.46 18.57
N LYS A 77 7.93 3.17 17.66
CA LYS A 77 7.29 4.45 17.92
C LYS A 77 5.97 4.32 18.68
N GLU A 78 5.31 3.16 18.61
CA GLU A 78 4.06 2.90 19.35
C GLU A 78 4.35 2.62 20.83
N LYS A 79 5.40 1.84 21.15
CA LYS A 79 5.83 1.60 22.55
C LYS A 79 6.30 2.85 23.31
N ILE A 80 6.86 3.86 22.63
CA ILE A 80 7.31 5.10 23.29
C ILE A 80 6.12 5.98 23.72
N LYS A 81 4.94 5.82 23.10
CA LYS A 81 3.72 6.53 23.55
C LYS A 81 3.11 5.91 24.81
N GLU A 82 3.24 4.59 25.01
CA GLU A 82 2.69 3.90 26.17
C GLU A 82 3.58 4.03 27.42
N SER A 83 4.90 4.14 27.25
CA SER A 83 5.83 4.19 28.38
C SER A 83 5.96 5.56 29.10
N LYS A 84 5.20 6.58 28.70
CA LYS A 84 5.18 7.90 29.37
C LYS A 84 3.90 8.22 30.13
N VAL A 85 2.94 7.29 30.17
CA VAL A 85 1.64 7.48 30.85
C VAL A 85 1.54 6.66 32.15
N SER A 86 2.45 5.72 32.41
CA SER A 86 2.32 4.75 33.51
C SER A 86 3.17 5.03 34.76
N THR A 87 3.58 6.27 35.03
CA THR A 87 4.36 6.60 36.25
C THR A 87 3.62 7.50 37.25
N LEU A 88 2.29 7.57 37.20
CA LEU A 88 1.53 8.41 38.15
C LEU A 88 0.42 7.73 38.95
N LEU A 89 0.14 6.44 38.79
CA LEU A 89 -0.84 5.76 39.66
C LEU A 89 -0.41 4.31 39.90
N ALA A 90 0.39 4.09 40.95
CA ALA A 90 0.71 2.77 41.47
C ALA A 90 0.64 2.80 43.00
N LYS A 91 -0.59 2.71 43.52
CA LYS A 91 -1.05 2.31 44.87
C LYS A 91 -2.55 2.01 44.66
N GLU A 92 -3.16 0.86 44.92
CA GLU A 92 -2.96 -0.25 45.85
C GLU A 92 -3.76 -1.49 45.38
N ASN A 93 -3.31 -2.68 45.84
CA ASN A 93 -4.04 -3.93 46.14
C ASN A 93 -4.73 -4.80 45.07
N HIS A 94 -4.14 -6.01 44.85
CA HIS A 94 -4.65 -7.38 45.17
C HIS A 94 -6.15 -7.70 44.95
N GLN A 95 -6.64 -8.84 44.39
CA GLN A 95 -6.16 -10.23 44.28
C GLN A 95 -7.19 -11.10 43.47
N GLU A 96 -6.71 -12.17 42.78
CA GLU A 96 -7.38 -13.45 42.37
C GLU A 96 -8.65 -13.44 41.45
N MET A 97 -9.03 -14.43 40.62
CA MET A 97 -8.56 -15.75 40.15
C MET A 97 -9.45 -16.20 38.94
N ILE A 98 -8.94 -17.11 38.06
CA ILE A 98 -9.68 -18.22 37.33
C ILE A 98 -10.71 -17.79 36.22
N SER A 99 -10.93 -18.41 35.04
CA SER A 99 -10.42 -19.57 34.26
C SER A 99 -11.00 -19.59 32.82
N ASN A 100 -10.27 -20.23 31.89
CA ASN A 100 -10.62 -21.06 30.71
C ASN A 100 -11.98 -21.01 29.96
N ALA A 101 -11.85 -21.11 28.62
CA ALA A 101 -12.57 -21.94 27.59
C ALA A 101 -12.77 -21.09 26.31
N LYS A 102 -12.37 -21.39 25.06
CA LYS A 102 -12.17 -22.60 24.21
C LYS A 102 -13.46 -23.23 23.67
N THR A 103 -13.89 -22.77 22.49
CA THR A 103 -14.63 -23.48 21.39
C THR A 103 -14.85 -22.44 20.27
N THR A 104 -14.40 -22.54 19.00
CA THR A 104 -14.67 -23.44 17.86
C THR A 104 -16.14 -23.61 17.46
N GLU A 105 -16.33 -23.50 16.13
CA GLU A 105 -17.46 -23.83 15.24
C GLU A 105 -18.11 -22.59 14.60
N ASP A 106 -17.93 -22.29 13.31
CA ASP A 106 -18.19 -22.99 12.03
C ASP A 106 -19.58 -22.68 11.43
N ILE A 107 -19.55 -22.45 10.10
CA ILE A 107 -20.66 -22.57 9.12
C ILE A 107 -21.70 -21.42 9.17
N SER A 108 -22.26 -20.86 8.09
CA SER A 108 -22.55 -21.32 6.73
C SER A 108 -22.61 -20.16 5.71
N VAL A 109 -22.21 -20.52 4.49
CA VAL A 109 -22.55 -19.90 3.22
C VAL A 109 -24.05 -20.04 2.93
N SER A 110 -24.67 -19.03 2.30
CA SER A 110 -25.59 -19.22 1.18
C SER A 110 -25.87 -17.91 0.42
N THR A 111 -25.48 -17.95 -0.84
CA THR A 111 -25.96 -17.20 -2.01
C THR A 111 -27.32 -17.72 -2.47
N GLU A 112 -28.21 -16.83 -2.93
CA GLU A 112 -29.19 -16.98 -4.03
C GLU A 112 -30.01 -15.67 -4.07
N GLU A 113 -29.89 -14.84 -5.10
CA GLU A 113 -30.59 -14.85 -6.40
C GLU A 113 -32.06 -14.38 -6.37
N CYS A 114 -32.23 -13.19 -6.96
CA CYS A 114 -33.28 -12.72 -7.86
C CYS A 114 -34.72 -13.21 -7.67
N VAL A 115 -35.59 -12.32 -7.20
CA VAL A 115 -37.01 -12.33 -7.59
C VAL A 115 -37.38 -10.94 -8.12
N GLN A 116 -37.77 -10.92 -9.40
CA GLN A 116 -38.42 -9.80 -10.05
C GLN A 116 -39.86 -9.69 -9.56
N THR A 117 -40.29 -8.46 -9.28
CA THR A 117 -41.71 -8.10 -9.30
C THR A 117 -41.84 -6.66 -9.80
N LYS A 118 -42.35 -6.51 -11.02
CA LYS A 118 -43.11 -5.33 -11.47
C LYS A 118 -44.50 -5.44 -10.80
N CYS A 119 -45.29 -4.42 -10.48
CA CYS A 119 -45.51 -3.11 -11.09
C CYS A 119 -46.33 -2.22 -10.12
N ASP A 120 -46.30 -0.91 -10.44
CA ASP A 120 -47.27 0.15 -10.12
C ASP A 120 -47.41 0.73 -8.70
N GLY A 121 -47.37 2.08 -8.64
CA GLY A 121 -47.81 2.85 -7.47
C GLY A 121 -46.98 4.08 -7.15
N ASN A 122 -47.03 5.07 -8.03
CA ASN A 122 -46.36 6.37 -7.94
C ASN A 122 -46.87 7.25 -6.75
N VAL A 123 -46.56 6.93 -5.48
CA VAL A 123 -46.93 7.79 -4.32
C VAL A 123 -45.90 7.83 -3.17
N GLN A 124 -44.79 7.08 -3.18
CA GLN A 124 -43.90 6.98 -1.99
C GLN A 124 -42.58 7.76 -2.01
N GLN A 125 -42.24 8.50 -3.08
CA GLN A 125 -40.95 9.18 -3.15
C GLN A 125 -40.86 10.51 -2.36
N LYS A 126 -42.00 11.15 -2.01
CA LYS A 126 -41.96 12.43 -1.28
C LYS A 126 -41.76 12.31 0.24
N LYS A 127 -41.96 11.13 0.84
CA LYS A 127 -41.93 10.97 2.31
C LYS A 127 -40.56 10.65 2.92
N GLN A 128 -39.54 10.34 2.10
CA GLN A 128 -38.19 9.98 2.59
C GLN A 128 -37.20 11.17 2.69
N LEU A 129 -37.56 12.37 2.26
CA LEU A 129 -36.60 13.46 2.05
C LEU A 129 -36.17 14.22 3.32
N ASN A 130 -36.81 13.96 4.47
CA ASN A 130 -36.51 14.67 5.73
C ASN A 130 -35.67 13.84 6.73
N GLU A 131 -35.24 12.64 6.36
CA GLU A 131 -34.38 11.84 7.22
C GLU A 131 -32.91 12.04 6.86
N SER A 132 -32.09 12.41 7.85
CA SER A 132 -30.63 12.50 7.68
C SER A 132 -30.06 11.11 7.40
N VAL A 133 -29.89 10.76 6.12
CA VAL A 133 -29.33 9.49 5.63
C VAL A 133 -28.08 9.74 4.79
N CYS A 134 -27.15 8.78 4.79
CA CYS A 134 -25.93 8.90 3.99
C CYS A 134 -26.22 8.78 2.49
N ILE A 135 -25.88 9.79 1.69
CA ILE A 135 -26.08 9.82 0.24
C ILE A 135 -25.50 8.62 -0.52
N PHE A 136 -24.39 8.05 -0.03
CA PHE A 136 -23.73 6.92 -0.68
C PHE A 136 -24.32 5.54 -0.36
N CYS A 137 -25.07 5.40 0.73
CA CYS A 137 -25.50 4.07 1.19
C CYS A 137 -26.86 4.01 1.86
N ASP A 138 -27.59 5.13 1.90
CA ASP A 138 -28.97 5.26 2.40
C ASP A 138 -29.19 4.81 3.84
N LYS A 139 -28.12 4.83 4.64
CA LYS A 139 -28.15 4.43 6.06
C LYS A 139 -27.94 5.64 6.96
N LYS A 140 -28.67 5.67 8.09
CA LYS A 140 -28.49 6.66 9.17
C LYS A 140 -27.23 6.39 10.00
N ARG A 141 -26.85 5.13 10.14
CA ARG A 141 -25.67 4.67 10.91
C ARG A 141 -24.94 3.58 10.14
N LYS A 142 -23.62 3.51 10.32
CA LYS A 142 -22.79 2.47 9.74
C LYS A 142 -21.75 1.98 10.74
N LYS A 143 -21.68 0.66 10.94
CA LYS A 143 -20.66 0.04 11.80
C LYS A 143 -19.41 -0.29 10.99
N ILE A 144 -18.25 0.13 11.47
CA ILE A 144 -16.94 -0.10 10.84
C ILE A 144 -15.95 -0.52 11.91
N LYS A 145 -15.40 -1.73 11.79
CA LYS A 145 -14.45 -2.31 12.75
C LYS A 145 -14.94 -2.22 14.20
N GLY A 146 -16.21 -2.54 14.42
CA GLY A 146 -16.81 -2.54 15.75
C GLY A 146 -17.39 -1.20 16.21
N SER A 147 -17.00 -0.07 15.61
CA SER A 147 -17.48 1.28 16.01
C SER A 147 -18.56 1.83 15.08
N GLU A 148 -19.53 2.56 15.63
CA GLU A 148 -20.53 3.30 14.83
C GLU A 148 -19.96 4.60 14.28
N GLU A 149 -20.09 4.80 12.97
CA GLU A 149 -19.75 6.05 12.30
C GLU A 149 -20.99 6.94 12.22
N LYS A 150 -20.85 8.17 12.74
CA LYS A 150 -21.87 9.23 12.65
C LYS A 150 -21.90 9.85 11.26
N LEU A 151 -23.06 10.36 10.87
CA LEU A 151 -23.22 11.15 9.66
C LEU A 151 -22.53 12.50 9.81
N ARG A 152 -21.90 12.93 8.72
CA ARG A 152 -21.33 14.26 8.51
C ARG A 152 -22.13 14.99 7.44
N VAL A 153 -22.01 16.32 7.41
CA VAL A 153 -22.67 17.18 6.42
C VAL A 153 -21.62 17.70 5.45
N PHE A 154 -21.92 17.68 4.15
CA PHE A 154 -21.07 18.35 3.16
C PHE A 154 -21.26 19.87 3.20
N ASN A 155 -20.18 20.61 2.98
CA ASN A 155 -20.26 22.04 2.62
C ASN A 155 -20.52 22.20 1.12
N GLU A 156 -21.02 23.36 0.69
CA GLU A 156 -21.35 23.61 -0.72
C GLU A 156 -20.17 23.37 -1.67
N GLU A 157 -18.96 23.75 -1.29
CA GLU A 157 -17.76 23.49 -2.09
C GLU A 157 -17.52 21.99 -2.33
N THR A 158 -17.76 21.14 -1.32
CA THR A 158 -17.58 19.69 -1.46
C THR A 158 -18.71 19.07 -2.25
N ILE A 159 -19.93 19.64 -2.21
CA ILE A 159 -21.05 19.22 -3.06
C ILE A 159 -20.71 19.47 -4.53
N ASN A 160 -20.21 20.65 -4.88
CA ASN A 160 -19.80 20.95 -6.27
C ASN A 160 -18.68 20.01 -6.75
N LYS A 161 -17.73 19.65 -5.87
CA LYS A 161 -16.70 18.63 -6.16
C LYS A 161 -17.29 17.24 -6.34
N LEU A 162 -18.33 16.90 -5.58
CA LEU A 162 -19.02 15.62 -5.64
C LEU A 162 -19.78 15.46 -6.96
N GLU A 163 -20.46 16.51 -7.42
CA GLU A 163 -21.13 16.56 -8.74
C GLU A 163 -20.11 16.37 -9.87
N SER A 164 -19.01 17.13 -9.84
CA SER A 164 -17.91 16.99 -10.82
C SER A 164 -17.34 15.56 -10.81
N SER A 165 -17.22 14.94 -9.63
CA SER A 165 -16.74 13.57 -9.48
C SER A 165 -17.74 12.53 -9.99
N ALA A 166 -19.05 12.77 -9.82
CA ALA A 166 -20.11 11.90 -10.31
C ALA A 166 -20.16 11.89 -11.85
N VAL A 167 -20.01 13.06 -12.47
CA VAL A 167 -19.87 13.20 -13.93
C VAL A 167 -18.65 12.43 -14.43
N GLN A 168 -17.49 12.58 -13.78
CA GLN A 168 -16.28 11.81 -14.14
C GLN A 168 -16.50 10.29 -14.02
N LEU A 169 -17.28 9.85 -13.03
CA LEU A 169 -17.64 8.45 -12.84
C LEU A 169 -18.72 7.95 -13.80
N ASP A 170 -19.38 8.83 -14.55
CA ASP A 170 -20.53 8.50 -15.40
C ASP A 170 -21.67 7.83 -14.60
N ASP A 171 -21.87 8.30 -13.37
CA ASP A 171 -22.89 7.77 -12.45
C ASP A 171 -24.08 8.74 -12.39
N LEU A 172 -24.94 8.68 -13.42
CA LEU A 172 -26.11 9.54 -13.57
C LEU A 172 -27.12 9.38 -12.41
N ASN A 173 -27.24 8.16 -11.88
CA ASN A 173 -28.12 7.88 -10.74
C ASN A 173 -27.64 8.60 -9.48
N PHE A 174 -26.33 8.56 -9.23
CA PHE A 174 -25.74 9.29 -8.11
C PHE A 174 -25.83 10.81 -8.30
N LEU A 175 -25.65 11.31 -9.54
CA LEU A 175 -25.80 12.74 -9.83
C LEU A 175 -27.24 13.23 -9.58
N ASN A 176 -28.24 12.50 -10.04
CA ASN A 176 -29.65 12.80 -9.77
C ASN A 176 -29.94 12.80 -8.27
N LYS A 177 -29.36 11.84 -7.54
CA LYS A 177 -29.46 11.78 -6.09
C LYS A 177 -28.87 13.02 -5.42
N VAL A 178 -27.68 13.48 -5.83
CA VAL A 178 -27.07 14.72 -5.32
C VAL A 178 -27.97 15.92 -5.56
N ASN A 179 -28.54 16.06 -6.77
CA ASN A 179 -29.44 17.15 -7.13
C ASN A 179 -30.71 17.16 -6.26
N ILE A 180 -31.32 16.00 -6.05
CA ILE A 180 -32.51 15.84 -5.20
C ILE A 180 -32.20 16.24 -3.75
N PHE A 181 -31.07 15.78 -3.20
CA PHE A 181 -30.70 16.15 -1.82
C PHE A 181 -30.40 17.64 -1.71
N ARG A 182 -29.71 18.25 -2.69
CA ARG A 182 -29.39 19.68 -2.71
C ARG A 182 -30.61 20.59 -2.64
N GLN A 183 -31.72 20.20 -3.26
CA GLN A 183 -32.97 20.97 -3.28
C GLN A 183 -33.79 20.85 -1.98
N ASN A 184 -33.61 19.75 -1.24
CA ASN A 184 -34.52 19.39 -0.16
C ASN A 184 -33.89 19.45 1.25
N SER A 185 -32.57 19.31 1.39
CA SER A 185 -31.90 19.32 2.69
C SER A 185 -30.35 19.39 2.61
N HIS A 186 -29.69 19.36 3.77
CA HIS A 186 -28.24 19.17 3.83
C HIS A 186 -27.85 17.75 3.39
N ILE A 187 -26.78 17.63 2.60
CA ILE A 187 -26.31 16.33 2.14
C ILE A 187 -25.48 15.66 3.24
N HIS A 188 -25.99 14.54 3.76
CA HIS A 188 -25.31 13.76 4.80
C HIS A 188 -24.51 12.58 4.23
N TYR A 189 -23.42 12.20 4.92
CA TYR A 189 -22.58 11.08 4.51
C TYR A 189 -21.79 10.44 5.66
N HIS A 190 -21.39 9.19 5.48
CA HIS A 190 -20.36 8.54 6.31
C HIS A 190 -18.97 8.75 5.70
N SER A 191 -17.98 9.14 6.50
CA SER A 191 -16.61 9.37 5.99
C SER A 191 -15.97 8.13 5.35
N ALA A 192 -16.33 6.92 5.75
CA ALA A 192 -15.90 5.73 5.04
C ALA A 192 -16.57 5.54 3.66
N CYS A 193 -17.84 5.95 3.54
CA CYS A 193 -18.52 5.91 2.24
C CYS A 193 -17.92 6.94 1.27
N GLN A 194 -17.64 8.16 1.73
CA GLN A 194 -16.92 9.16 0.94
C GLN A 194 -15.56 8.61 0.46
N ARG A 195 -14.75 8.05 1.37
CA ARG A 195 -13.46 7.44 0.99
C ARG A 195 -13.59 6.34 -0.05
N LYS A 196 -14.64 5.51 0.04
CA LYS A 196 -14.90 4.45 -0.96
C LYS A 196 -15.24 5.06 -2.33
N PHE A 197 -16.03 6.12 -2.35
CA PHE A 197 -16.36 6.85 -3.58
C PHE A 197 -15.12 7.52 -4.19
N GLU A 198 -14.33 8.25 -3.40
CA GLU A 198 -13.08 8.86 -3.85
C GLU A 198 -12.07 7.83 -4.38
N TYR A 199 -12.02 6.64 -3.77
CA TYR A 199 -11.20 5.54 -4.26
C TYR A 199 -11.65 5.08 -5.64
N LYS A 200 -12.96 4.87 -5.86
CA LYS A 200 -13.50 4.52 -7.18
C LYS A 200 -13.13 5.57 -8.23
N LEU A 201 -13.28 6.86 -7.91
CA LEU A 201 -12.90 7.96 -8.79
C LEU A 201 -11.41 7.91 -9.14
N ARG A 202 -10.55 7.77 -8.14
CA ARG A 202 -9.10 7.67 -8.34
C ARG A 202 -8.71 6.48 -9.22
N CYS A 203 -9.38 5.34 -9.05
CA CYS A 203 -9.17 4.17 -9.90
C CYS A 203 -9.57 4.44 -11.35
N LYS A 204 -10.73 5.05 -11.61
CA LYS A 204 -11.18 5.40 -12.98
C LYS A 204 -10.21 6.39 -13.64
N VAL A 205 -9.84 7.45 -12.94
CA VAL A 205 -8.87 8.44 -13.42
C VAL A 205 -7.51 7.79 -13.68
N SER A 206 -7.06 6.87 -12.81
CA SER A 206 -5.78 6.17 -13.00
C SER A 206 -5.82 5.18 -14.16
N ALA A 207 -6.97 4.56 -14.42
CA ALA A 207 -7.14 3.64 -15.55
C ALA A 207 -7.14 4.37 -16.90
N GLN A 208 -7.55 5.64 -16.93
CA GLN A 208 -7.49 6.50 -18.11
C GLN A 208 -6.11 7.13 -18.35
N ARG A 209 -5.18 7.03 -17.40
CA ARG A 209 -3.81 7.54 -17.61
C ARG A 209 -3.08 6.62 -18.58
N GLU A 210 -2.40 7.25 -19.53
CA GLU A 210 -1.48 6.52 -20.40
C GLU A 210 -0.46 5.73 -19.57
N GLU A 211 -0.20 4.49 -20.01
CA GLU A 211 0.83 3.67 -19.41
C GLU A 211 2.18 4.35 -19.56
N THR A 212 2.72 4.84 -18.44
CA THR A 212 4.08 5.36 -18.38
C THR A 212 5.08 4.27 -18.75
N GLU A 213 6.28 4.66 -19.18
CA GLU A 213 7.39 3.73 -19.46
C GLU A 213 7.62 2.71 -18.33
N TRP A 214 7.54 3.14 -17.07
CA TRP A 214 7.63 2.25 -15.92
C TRP A 214 6.59 1.11 -15.91
N HIS A 215 5.34 1.38 -16.29
CA HIS A 215 4.29 0.35 -16.37
C HIS A 215 4.62 -0.65 -17.48
N ARG A 216 5.06 -0.16 -18.64
CA ARG A 216 5.47 -1.00 -19.77
C ARG A 216 6.63 -1.91 -19.38
N VAL A 217 7.70 -1.36 -18.82
CA VAL A 217 8.87 -2.12 -18.34
C VAL A 217 8.47 -3.14 -17.28
N ARG A 218 7.60 -2.77 -16.33
CA ARG A 218 7.09 -3.68 -15.30
C ARG A 218 6.29 -4.83 -15.91
N ASN A 219 5.42 -4.55 -16.88
CA ASN A 219 4.59 -5.55 -17.55
C ASN A 219 5.45 -6.53 -18.35
N ILE A 220 6.47 -6.04 -19.06
CA ILE A 220 7.43 -6.90 -19.78
C ILE A 220 8.20 -7.80 -18.81
N ASN A 221 8.71 -7.24 -17.72
CA ASN A 221 9.40 -8.03 -16.67
C ASN A 221 8.48 -9.07 -16.02
N LYS A 222 7.19 -8.76 -15.88
CA LYS A 222 6.19 -9.70 -15.37
C LYS A 222 6.01 -10.85 -16.35
N LYS A 223 5.76 -10.57 -17.63
CA LYS A 223 5.57 -11.57 -18.69
C LYS A 223 6.80 -12.46 -18.87
N ALA A 224 8.00 -11.89 -18.93
CA ALA A 224 9.23 -12.66 -19.05
C ALA A 224 9.46 -13.60 -17.86
N TYR A 225 9.05 -13.19 -16.65
CA TYR A 225 9.11 -14.06 -15.47
C TYR A 225 8.06 -15.18 -15.52
N GLU A 226 6.85 -14.88 -15.99
CA GLU A 226 5.79 -15.89 -16.16
C GLU A 226 6.24 -17.01 -17.11
N GLU A 227 6.95 -16.68 -18.19
CA GLU A 227 7.53 -17.68 -19.10
C GLU A 227 8.60 -18.55 -18.43
N VAL A 228 9.45 -17.96 -17.58
CA VAL A 228 10.40 -18.76 -16.80
C VAL A 228 9.67 -19.66 -15.81
N CYS A 229 8.61 -19.17 -15.16
CA CYS A 229 7.80 -20.00 -14.26
C CYS A 229 7.13 -21.16 -15.00
N GLN A 230 6.62 -20.92 -16.20
CA GLN A 230 6.04 -21.96 -17.05
C GLN A 230 7.11 -23.01 -17.40
N PHE A 231 8.28 -22.56 -17.86
CA PHE A 231 9.41 -23.46 -18.15
C PHE A 231 9.80 -24.31 -16.93
N VAL A 232 9.89 -23.72 -15.75
CA VAL A 232 10.22 -24.43 -14.49
C VAL A 232 9.14 -25.46 -14.15
N SER A 233 7.87 -25.10 -14.33
CA SER A 233 6.75 -26.01 -14.03
C SER A 233 6.75 -27.23 -14.95
N GLU A 234 7.01 -27.02 -16.24
CA GLU A 234 7.00 -28.08 -17.25
C GLU A 234 8.28 -28.93 -17.20
N ASN A 235 9.46 -28.31 -17.18
CA ASN A 235 10.71 -29.04 -17.36
C ASN A 235 11.33 -29.49 -16.03
N ILE A 236 11.30 -28.62 -15.02
CA ILE A 236 11.90 -28.99 -13.71
C ILE A 236 10.91 -29.82 -12.93
N ILE A 237 9.70 -29.34 -12.69
CA ILE A 237 8.76 -30.01 -11.79
C ILE A 237 8.12 -31.23 -12.46
N LYS A 238 7.58 -31.08 -13.68
CA LYS A 238 6.88 -32.19 -14.34
C LYS A 238 7.84 -33.20 -14.97
N ASN A 239 8.85 -32.74 -15.72
CA ASN A 239 9.81 -33.65 -16.38
C ASN A 239 10.99 -34.07 -15.47
N GLN A 240 11.04 -33.59 -14.22
CA GLN A 240 12.09 -33.90 -13.24
C GLN A 240 13.52 -33.61 -13.76
N GLN A 241 13.67 -32.59 -14.62
CA GLN A 241 14.98 -32.25 -15.19
C GLN A 241 15.61 -31.07 -14.46
N PRO A 242 16.84 -31.22 -13.93
CA PRO A 242 17.55 -30.10 -13.32
C PRO A 242 18.13 -29.16 -14.39
N PHE A 243 18.12 -27.86 -14.09
CA PHE A 243 18.70 -26.82 -14.95
C PHE A 243 19.55 -25.86 -14.13
N SER A 244 20.53 -25.23 -14.77
CA SER A 244 21.32 -24.19 -14.13
C SER A 244 20.48 -22.92 -13.92
N LEU A 245 20.73 -22.22 -12.82
CA LEU A 245 20.13 -20.91 -12.57
C LEU A 245 20.64 -19.87 -13.59
N SER A 246 21.85 -20.05 -14.12
CA SER A 246 22.38 -19.25 -15.23
C SER A 246 21.52 -19.37 -16.47
N PHE A 247 21.15 -20.59 -16.88
CA PHE A 247 20.25 -20.81 -18.01
C PHE A 247 18.91 -20.10 -17.81
N LEU A 248 18.29 -20.23 -16.63
CA LEU A 248 17.01 -19.55 -16.34
C LEU A 248 17.14 -18.02 -16.37
N ARG A 249 18.31 -17.46 -15.98
CA ARG A 249 18.58 -16.03 -16.10
C ARG A 249 18.73 -15.62 -17.57
N THR A 250 19.41 -16.43 -18.38
CA THR A 250 19.54 -16.18 -19.83
C THR A 250 18.17 -16.24 -20.51
N LEU A 251 17.35 -17.24 -20.20
CA LEU A 251 15.97 -17.35 -20.69
C LEU A 251 15.14 -16.12 -20.32
N PHE A 252 15.21 -15.69 -19.04
CA PHE A 252 14.54 -14.47 -18.59
C PHE A 252 14.98 -13.24 -19.39
N MET A 253 16.29 -13.07 -19.58
CA MET A 253 16.84 -11.94 -20.32
C MET A 253 16.41 -11.98 -21.78
N LYS A 254 16.51 -13.13 -22.46
CA LYS A 254 16.07 -13.32 -23.85
C LYS A 254 14.60 -12.91 -24.03
N ASN A 255 13.71 -13.35 -23.14
CA ASN A 255 12.29 -13.00 -23.18
C ASN A 255 12.05 -11.49 -22.99
N ILE A 256 12.90 -10.79 -22.23
CA ILE A 256 12.87 -9.33 -22.15
C ILE A 256 13.35 -8.73 -23.48
N GLN A 257 14.42 -9.28 -24.08
CA GLN A 257 15.01 -8.72 -25.30
C GLN A 257 14.05 -8.76 -26.48
N GLU A 258 13.37 -9.89 -26.66
CA GLU A 258 12.40 -10.07 -27.74
C GLU A 258 11.20 -9.12 -27.60
N LYS A 259 10.85 -8.75 -26.35
CA LYS A 259 9.67 -7.91 -26.04
C LYS A 259 9.99 -6.43 -25.87
N ASN A 260 11.25 -6.04 -25.76
CA ASN A 260 11.65 -4.67 -25.52
C ASN A 260 12.86 -4.26 -26.36
N LYS A 261 12.67 -3.31 -27.28
CA LYS A 261 13.76 -2.72 -28.08
C LYS A 261 14.58 -1.66 -27.32
N LEU A 262 14.25 -1.37 -26.06
CA LEU A 262 14.88 -0.32 -25.24
C LEU A 262 16.08 -0.85 -24.43
N GLU A 263 17.05 0.02 -24.18
CA GLU A 263 18.30 -0.30 -23.47
C GLU A 263 18.11 -0.87 -22.05
N TYR A 264 18.84 -1.95 -21.77
CA TYR A 264 18.67 -2.90 -20.67
C TYR A 264 19.10 -2.43 -19.28
N SER A 265 19.44 -1.16 -19.08
CA SER A 265 20.24 -0.73 -17.92
C SER A 265 19.55 -0.90 -16.54
N TYR A 266 18.23 -1.13 -16.50
CA TYR A 266 17.46 -1.16 -15.26
C TYR A 266 17.03 -2.56 -14.76
N ILE A 267 17.16 -3.61 -15.58
CA ILE A 267 16.64 -4.93 -15.21
C ILE A 267 17.76 -5.77 -14.61
N LYS A 268 17.60 -6.18 -13.35
CA LYS A 268 18.64 -6.90 -12.61
C LYS A 268 18.22 -8.36 -12.35
N PRO A 269 18.82 -9.36 -13.02
CA PRO A 269 18.46 -10.78 -12.91
C PRO A 269 18.69 -11.41 -11.53
N TYR A 270 19.42 -10.74 -10.63
CA TYR A 270 19.76 -11.31 -9.32
C TYR A 270 18.52 -11.59 -8.45
N GLN A 271 17.38 -10.97 -8.74
CA GLN A 271 16.15 -11.24 -8.00
C GLN A 271 15.44 -12.54 -8.43
N LEU A 272 15.84 -13.15 -9.55
CA LEU A 272 15.16 -14.35 -10.09
C LEU A 272 15.18 -15.50 -9.08
N GLU A 273 16.32 -15.72 -8.41
CA GLU A 273 16.47 -16.78 -7.40
C GLU A 273 15.45 -16.66 -6.26
N ASN A 274 15.33 -15.46 -5.68
CA ASN A 274 14.41 -15.21 -4.57
C ASN A 274 12.94 -15.20 -5.01
N ARG A 275 12.67 -14.96 -6.29
CA ARG A 275 11.32 -15.07 -6.85
C ARG A 275 10.95 -16.54 -7.03
N LEU A 276 11.82 -17.34 -7.65
CA LEU A 276 11.61 -18.78 -7.84
C LEU A 276 11.45 -19.50 -6.50
N LYS A 277 12.30 -19.22 -5.51
CA LYS A 277 12.17 -19.78 -4.15
C LYS A 277 10.82 -19.48 -3.49
N ARG A 278 10.25 -18.29 -3.75
CA ARG A 278 8.95 -17.89 -3.17
C ARG A 278 7.76 -18.47 -3.93
N GLU A 279 7.85 -18.59 -5.24
CA GLU A 279 6.79 -19.12 -6.10
C GLU A 279 6.66 -20.64 -5.97
N PHE A 280 7.80 -21.33 -5.98
CA PHE A 280 7.89 -22.79 -6.00
C PHE A 280 8.35 -23.36 -4.66
N GLN A 281 7.86 -22.77 -3.56
CA GLN A 281 8.19 -23.23 -2.21
C GLN A 281 7.94 -24.73 -2.07
N LYS A 282 8.95 -25.47 -1.60
CA LYS A 282 8.93 -26.93 -1.42
C LYS A 282 8.70 -27.75 -2.71
N LYS A 283 8.69 -27.13 -3.88
CA LYS A 283 8.59 -27.83 -5.18
C LYS A 283 9.93 -27.92 -5.90
N ILE A 284 10.78 -26.91 -5.69
CA ILE A 284 12.15 -26.89 -6.21
C ILE A 284 13.15 -26.67 -5.08
N ALA A 285 14.36 -27.16 -5.28
CA ALA A 285 15.54 -26.84 -4.49
C ALA A 285 16.57 -26.13 -5.38
N ILE A 286 17.27 -25.14 -4.82
CA ILE A 286 18.40 -24.49 -5.48
C ILE A 286 19.66 -24.86 -4.72
N VAL A 287 20.49 -25.70 -5.31
CA VAL A 287 21.73 -26.23 -4.71
C VAL A 287 22.96 -25.67 -5.42
N GLN A 288 24.10 -25.64 -4.74
CA GLN A 288 25.36 -25.19 -5.32
C GLN A 288 26.30 -26.39 -5.52
N ILE A 289 26.71 -26.62 -6.76
CA ILE A 289 27.60 -27.71 -7.18
C ILE A 289 28.64 -27.10 -8.11
N ASP A 290 29.93 -27.31 -7.84
CA ASP A 290 31.05 -26.81 -8.64
C ASP A 290 30.95 -25.31 -8.98
N ASN A 291 30.62 -24.49 -7.97
CA ASN A 291 30.38 -23.05 -8.08
C ASN A 291 29.22 -22.63 -9.01
N LYS A 292 28.42 -23.60 -9.50
CA LYS A 292 27.19 -23.35 -10.24
C LYS A 292 25.97 -23.56 -9.36
N LYS A 293 24.98 -22.70 -9.50
CA LYS A 293 23.67 -22.88 -8.85
C LYS A 293 22.76 -23.69 -9.77
N ILE A 294 22.27 -24.81 -9.30
CA ILE A 294 21.38 -25.71 -10.02
C ILE A 294 19.99 -25.66 -9.37
N VAL A 295 18.96 -25.55 -10.19
CA VAL A 295 17.56 -25.63 -9.82
C VAL A 295 17.07 -27.03 -10.17
N LYS A 296 16.59 -27.76 -9.16
CA LYS A 296 16.12 -29.14 -9.28
C LYS A 296 14.78 -29.33 -8.56
N PRO A 297 14.07 -30.43 -8.79
CA PRO A 297 12.92 -30.82 -7.96
C PRO A 297 13.32 -30.97 -6.48
N TYR A 298 12.38 -30.70 -5.57
CA TYR A 298 12.66 -30.71 -4.14
C TYR A 298 13.10 -32.10 -3.64
N ASP A 299 12.35 -33.13 -4.00
CA ASP A 299 12.54 -34.51 -3.50
C ASP A 299 13.56 -35.33 -4.29
N ASP A 300 14.08 -34.80 -5.41
CA ASP A 300 14.90 -35.58 -6.32
C ASP A 300 16.39 -35.58 -5.94
N SER A 301 17.01 -36.75 -5.87
CA SER A 301 18.44 -36.91 -5.62
C SER A 301 19.21 -36.77 -6.94
N LEU A 302 20.12 -35.80 -7.02
CA LEU A 302 20.92 -35.57 -8.22
C LEU A 302 21.84 -36.75 -8.50
N LEU A 303 21.66 -37.39 -9.65
CA LEU A 303 22.60 -38.40 -10.14
C LEU A 303 23.76 -37.72 -10.89
N PRO A 304 24.97 -38.31 -10.87
CA PRO A 304 26.12 -37.79 -11.63
C PRO A 304 25.83 -37.59 -13.14
N SER A 305 24.95 -38.40 -13.70
CA SER A 305 24.49 -38.28 -15.09
C SER A 305 23.74 -36.98 -15.39
N ASP A 306 23.05 -36.41 -14.40
CA ASP A 306 22.28 -35.18 -14.58
C ASP A 306 23.19 -33.95 -14.56
N ILE A 307 24.27 -34.02 -13.78
CA ILE A 307 25.31 -32.98 -13.74
C ILE A 307 25.97 -32.84 -15.12
N LEU A 308 26.24 -33.95 -15.81
CA LEU A 308 26.78 -33.96 -17.16
C LEU A 308 25.82 -33.38 -18.21
N LYS A 309 24.50 -33.59 -18.05
CA LYS A 309 23.49 -32.99 -18.94
C LYS A 309 23.36 -31.48 -18.73
N ILE A 310 23.42 -31.02 -17.48
CA ILE A 310 23.37 -29.58 -17.14
C ILE A 310 24.58 -28.86 -17.75
N ALA A 311 25.77 -29.46 -17.73
CA ALA A 311 26.97 -28.88 -18.33
C ALA A 311 26.85 -28.66 -19.85
N LYS A 312 26.09 -29.51 -20.55
CA LYS A 312 25.83 -29.39 -22.00
C LYS A 312 24.76 -28.34 -22.32
N ASN A 313 23.77 -28.15 -21.46
CA ASN A 313 22.70 -27.16 -21.65
C ASN A 313 23.12 -25.70 -21.34
N ASP A 314 24.32 -25.51 -20.77
CA ASP A 314 24.92 -24.20 -20.50
C ASP A 314 25.71 -23.64 -21.71
N GLN A 315 25.88 -24.41 -22.80
CA GLN A 315 26.47 -23.98 -24.08
C GLN A 315 25.40 -23.48 -25.04
#